data_AF-A0A958B9G7-F1
#
_entry.id   AF-A0A958B9G7-F1
#
_cell.length_a   1.000
_cell.length_b   1.000
_cell.length_c   1.000
_cell.angle_alpha   90.00
_cell.angle_beta   90.00
_cell.angle_gamma   90.00
#
_symmetry.space_group_name_H-M   'P 1'
#
loop_
_entity.id
_entity.type
_entity.pdbx_description
1 polymer ?
#
loop_
_entity_poly.entity_id
_entity_poly.type
_entity_poly.pdbx_seq_one_letter_code
_entity_poly.pdbx_strand_id
1 'polypeptide(L)' 'MVCYDISDDKRRQQLSTELENFGNRVQYSVFECHVNETQFAELQERLLPLIDEAVDKLRYYPL' A
#
# COMPACT_ATOMS: atom_id res chain seq x y z
N MET A 1 -4.22 -1.28 9.01
CA MET A 1 -3.69 -2.34 8.12
C MET A 1 -3.95 -2.00 6.66
N VAL A 2 -2.97 -2.26 5.79
CA VAL A 2 -3.06 -2.11 4.34
C VAL A 2 -2.86 -3.49 3.70
N CYS A 3 -3.78 -3.89 2.84
CA CYS A 3 -3.70 -5.15 2.11
C CYS A 3 -3.74 -4.86 0.61
N TYR A 4 -2.82 -5.42 -0.16
CA TYR A 4 -2.76 -5.21 -1.59
C TYR A 4 -2.65 -6.53 -2.35
N ASP A 5 -3.27 -6.58 -3.52
CA ASP A 5 -3.20 -7.69 -4.47
C ASP A 5 -2.79 -7.10 -5.82
N ILE A 6 -1.51 -7.28 -6.16
CA ILE A 6 -0.87 -6.66 -7.33
C ILE A 6 -0.29 -7.80 -8.15
N SER A 7 -0.70 -7.87 -9.42
CA SER A 7 -0.25 -8.94 -10.32
C SER A 7 1.13 -8.69 -10.91
N ASP A 8 1.56 -7.43 -10.98
CA ASP A 8 2.85 -7.02 -11.52
C ASP A 8 3.94 -6.94 -10.43
N ASP A 9 5.03 -7.69 -10.63
CA ASP A 9 6.12 -7.76 -9.66
C ASP A 9 6.86 -6.44 -9.46
N LYS A 10 6.97 -5.61 -10.51
CA LYS A 10 7.68 -4.34 -10.45
C LYS A 10 6.87 -3.31 -9.68
N ARG A 11 5.57 -3.18 -9.98
CA ARG A 11 4.64 -2.32 -9.21
C ARG A 11 4.60 -2.76 -7.76
N ARG A 12 4.52 -4.06 -7.51
CA ARG A 12 4.52 -4.63 -6.15
C ARG A 12 5.77 -4.25 -5.36
N GLN A 13 6.96 -4.32 -5.97
CA GLN A 13 8.19 -3.90 -5.29
C GLN A 13 8.17 -2.40 -4.96
N GLN A 14 7.78 -1.55 -5.92
CA GLN A 14 7.67 -0.11 -5.68
C GLN A 14 6.70 0.19 -4.52
N LEU A 15 5.57 -0.51 -4.49
CA LEU A 15 4.56 -0.37 -3.46
C LEU A 15 5.04 -0.83 -2.08
N SER A 16 5.75 -1.96 -2.04
CA SER A 16 6.38 -2.47 -0.82
C SER A 16 7.40 -1.47 -0.27
N THR A 17 8.25 -0.90 -1.13
CA THR A 17 9.26 0.09 -0.71
C THR A 17 8.62 1.38 -0.18
N GLU A 18 7.55 1.87 -0.82
CA GLU A 18 6.80 3.02 -0.27
C GLU A 18 6.15 2.65 1.07
N LEU A 19 5.45 1.51 1.16
CA LEU A 19 4.77 1.09 2.40
C LEU A 19 5.73 0.84 3.56
N GLU A 20 6.97 0.40 3.30
CA GLU A 20 8.03 0.27 4.32
C GLU A 20 8.42 1.62 4.95
N ASN A 21 8.21 2.76 4.27
CA ASN A 21 8.43 4.08 4.85
C ASN A 21 7.32 4.49 5.84
N PHE A 22 6.12 3.91 5.70
CA PHE A 22 4.93 4.26 6.50
C PHE A 22 4.56 3.20 7.54
N GLY A 23 5.20 2.03 7.51
CA GLY A 23 4.83 0.92 8.36
C GLY A 23 5.73 -0.29 8.22
N ASN A 24 5.34 -1.37 8.89
CA ASN A 24 6.09 -2.63 8.87
C ASN A 24 5.34 -3.68 8.04
N ARG A 25 6.10 -4.46 7.28
CA ARG A 25 5.58 -5.60 6.53
C ARG A 25 5.28 -6.76 7.48
N VAL A 26 4.02 -7.19 7.55
CA VAL A 26 3.60 -8.31 8.42
C VAL A 26 3.48 -9.61 7.62
N GLN A 27 3.01 -9.55 6.37
CA GLN A 27 2.96 -10.70 5.47
C GLN A 27 3.31 -10.31 4.03
N TYR A 28 3.28 -11.28 3.11
CA TYR A 28 3.62 -11.07 1.71
C TYR A 28 2.81 -9.96 1.02
N SER A 29 1.53 -9.82 1.39
CA SER A 29 0.56 -8.89 0.80
C SER A 29 -0.11 -7.98 1.85
N VAL A 30 0.42 -7.97 3.08
CA VAL A 30 -0.18 -7.29 4.23
C VAL A 30 0.86 -6.43 4.93
N PHE A 31 0.56 -5.15 5.05
CA PHE A 31 1.34 -4.16 5.77
C PHE A 31 0.56 -3.59 6.95
N GLU A 32 1.25 -3.38 8.05
CA GLU A 32 0.71 -2.68 9.20
C GLU A 32 1.35 -1.30 9.24
N CYS A 33 0.58 -0.31 8.77
CA CYS A 33 0.97 1.09 8.79
C CYS A 33 0.21 1.80 9.92
N HIS A 34 0.96 2.44 10.82
CA HIS A 34 0.41 3.36 11.81
C HIS A 34 0.50 4.77 11.23
N VAL A 35 -0.49 5.12 10.41
CA VAL A 35 -0.60 6.44 9.77
C VAL A 35 -1.83 7.16 10.28
N ASN A 36 -1.71 8.47 10.50
CA ASN A 36 -2.83 9.36 10.80
C ASN A 36 -3.57 9.75 9.50
N GLU A 37 -4.76 10.35 9.60
CA GLU A 37 -5.61 10.65 8.42
C GLU A 37 -4.88 11.47 7.34
N THR A 38 -4.02 12.41 7.75
CA THR A 38 -3.20 13.21 6.82
C THR A 38 -2.17 12.35 6.09
N GLN A 39 -1.42 11.51 6.81
CA GLN A 39 -0.46 10.59 6.19
C GLN A 39 -1.15 9.53 5.33
N PHE A 40 -2.37 9.14 5.70
CA PHE A 40 -3.18 8.23 4.90
C PHE A 40 -3.56 8.84 3.55
N ALA A 41 -3.97 10.11 3.53
CA ALA A 41 -4.24 10.84 2.29
C ALA A 41 -2.98 10.97 1.42
N GLU A 42 -1.83 11.31 2.02
CA GLU A 42 -0.55 11.39 1.31
C GLU A 42 -0.14 10.01 0.74
N LEU A 43 -0.31 8.95 1.53
CA LEU A 43 -0.06 7.58 1.12
C LEU A 43 -0.97 7.18 -0.06
N GLN A 44 -2.26 7.50 -0.01
CA GLN A 44 -3.15 7.27 -1.14
C GLN A 44 -2.66 7.99 -2.40
N GLU A 45 -2.34 9.29 -2.31
CA GLU A 45 -1.86 10.06 -3.47
C GLU A 45 -0.57 9.49 -4.08
N ARG A 46 0.33 8.95 -3.26
CA ARG A 46 1.55 8.29 -3.74
C ARG A 46 1.31 6.91 -4.34
N LEU A 47 0.37 6.15 -3.77
CA LEU A 47 0.10 4.77 -4.18
C LEU A 47 -0.80 4.67 -5.42
N LEU A 48 -1.77 5.56 -5.56
CA LEU A 48 -2.69 5.64 -6.71
C LEU A 48 -1.98 5.59 -8.08
N PRO A 49 -0.92 6.37 -8.35
CA PRO A 49 -0.22 6.33 -9.63
C PRO A 49 0.68 5.08 -9.81
N LEU A 50 0.97 4.34 -8.73
CA LEU A 50 1.80 3.14 -8.75
C LEU A 50 1.00 1.86 -8.98
N ILE A 51 -0.33 1.91 -8.77
CA ILE A 51 -1.25 0.79 -9.03
C ILE A 51 -2.00 0.99 -10.33
N ASP A 52 -2.44 -0.13 -10.89
CA ASP A 52 -3.39 -0.15 -11.98
C ASP A 52 -4.76 -0.57 -11.44
N GLU A 53 -5.65 0.41 -11.27
CA GLU A 53 -6.98 0.21 -10.68
C GLU A 53 -7.84 -0.82 -11.44
N ALA A 54 -7.49 -1.16 -12.69
CA ALA A 54 -8.23 -2.15 -13.47
C ALA A 54 -7.89 -3.60 -13.06
N VAL A 55 -6.69 -3.85 -12.54
CA VAL A 55 -6.20 -5.21 -12.23
C VAL A 55 -5.70 -5.38 -10.79
N ASP A 56 -5.22 -4.32 -10.17
CA ASP A 56 -4.69 -4.33 -8.82
C ASP A 56 -5.79 -3.94 -7.82
N LYS A 57 -5.76 -4.56 -6.64
CA LYS A 57 -6.70 -4.24 -5.55
C LYS A 57 -5.94 -3.76 -4.34
N LEU A 58 -6.28 -2.57 -3.86
CA LEU A 58 -5.77 -2.06 -2.60
C LEU A 58 -6.92 -1.91 -1.59
N ARG A 59 -6.69 -2.36 -0.36
CA ARG A 59 -7.67 -2.31 0.73
C ARG A 59 -7.03 -1.71 1.96
N TYR A 60 -7.73 -0.75 2.54
CA TYR A 60 -7.34 -0.08 3.76
C TYR A 60 -8.30 -0.45 4.87
N TYR A 61 -7.76 -0.95 5.97
CA TYR A 61 -8.51 -1.24 7.19
C TYR A 61 -8.01 -0.30 8.28
N PRO A 62 -8.82 0.70 8.69
CA PRO A 62 -8.52 1.46 9.90
C PRO A 62 -8.55 0.49 11.09
N LEU A 63 -7.49 0.53 11.91
CA LEU A 63 -7.39 -0.28 13.13
C LEU A 63 -7.90 0.53 14.33
#